data_AF-A0AAW2VRX8-F1
#
_entry.id   AF-A0AAW2VRX8-F1
#
_cell.length_a   1.000
_cell.length_b   1.000
_cell.length_c   1.000
_cell.angle_alpha   90.00
_cell.angle_beta   90.00
_cell.angle_gamma   90.00
#
_symmetry.space_group_name_H-M   'P 1'
#
loop_
_entity.id
_entity.type
_entity.pdbx_description
1 polymer ?
#
loop_
_entity_poly.entity_id
_entity_poly.type
_entity_poly.pdbx_seq_one_letter_code
_entity_poly.pdbx_strand_id
1 'polypeptide(L)'
;MKEEDHLSNLKQAFEVMRAYGMKLNPNKCTFGVRGGKFLGYMVSERGIEAKAKKIEAIVRLQSPKTQKEVQKLTGKIASLSRFISRYADRSLLFFKTLGKAKEFKWTEECEQALKDLKCYLVTPPLLANPKQGETLFLYLEVSVRQ
;
A
#
# COMPACT_ATOMS: atom_id res chain seq x y z
N MET A 1 -12.49 17.25 10.61
CA MET A 1 -11.96 18.63 10.64
C MET A 1 -13.09 19.52 10.18
N LYS A 2 -13.53 20.50 10.96
CA LYS A 2 -14.54 21.45 10.46
C LYS A 2 -13.87 22.32 9.40
N GLU A 3 -14.58 22.70 8.34
CA GLU A 3 -13.99 23.51 7.24
C GLU A 3 -13.42 24.85 7.76
N GLU A 4 -14.02 25.40 8.82
CA GLU A 4 -13.58 26.63 9.51
C GLU A 4 -12.16 26.49 10.12
N ASP A 5 -11.75 25.30 10.53
CA ASP A 5 -10.41 25.07 11.09
C ASP A 5 -9.33 25.02 9.99
N HIS A 6 -9.70 24.71 8.74
CA HIS A 6 -8.72 24.47 7.68
C HIS A 6 -7.96 25.74 7.29
N LEU A 7 -8.67 26.86 7.12
CA LEU A 7 -8.05 28.15 6.79
C LEU A 7 -7.15 28.66 7.92
N SER A 8 -7.57 28.47 9.17
CA SER A 8 -6.78 28.81 10.35
C SER A 8 -5.47 28.00 10.40
N ASN A 9 -5.55 26.69 10.21
CA ASN A 9 -4.39 25.80 10.19
C ASN A 9 -3.42 26.14 9.04
N LEU A 10 -3.94 26.44 7.84
CA LEU A 10 -3.11 26.87 6.71
C LEU A 10 -2.40 28.19 6.99
N LYS A 11 -3.11 29.15 7.59
CA LYS A 11 -2.52 30.44 7.98
C LYS A 11 -1.35 30.22 8.95
N GLN A 12 -1.56 29.45 10.02
CA GLN A 12 -0.53 29.13 11.00
C GLN A 12 0.67 28.41 10.36
N ALA A 13 0.41 27.40 9.51
CA ALA A 13 1.48 26.68 8.81
C ALA A 13 2.31 27.62 7.91
N PHE A 14 1.68 28.54 7.18
CA PHE A 14 2.38 29.49 6.33
C PHE A 14 3.16 30.56 7.14
N GLU A 15 2.65 30.98 8.30
CA GLU A 15 3.39 31.86 9.21
C GLU A 15 4.67 31.19 9.71
N VAL A 16 4.60 29.93 10.14
CA VAL A 16 5.78 29.15 10.53
C VAL A 16 6.75 29.00 9.35
N MET A 17 6.27 28.63 8.16
CA MET A 17 7.14 28.51 6.98
C MET A 17 7.85 29.82 6.66
N ARG A 18 7.15 30.96 6.74
CA ARG A 18 7.75 32.29 6.52
C ARG A 18 8.81 32.61 7.57
N ALA A 19 8.55 32.35 8.85
CA ALA A 19 9.49 32.61 9.94
C ALA A 19 10.81 31.85 9.77
N TYR A 20 10.77 30.63 9.23
CA TYR A 20 11.95 29.80 8.95
C TYR A 20 12.47 29.90 7.51
N GLY A 21 11.94 30.80 6.68
CA GLY A 21 12.36 30.97 5.28
C GLY A 21 12.07 29.76 4.36
N MET A 22 11.15 28.87 4.76
CA MET A 22 10.73 27.73 3.95
C MET A 22 9.84 28.20 2.79
N LYS A 23 10.09 27.66 1.59
CA LYS A 23 9.32 27.97 0.39
C LYS A 23 8.57 26.76 -0.13
N LEU A 24 7.34 26.99 -0.59
CA LEU A 24 6.52 25.99 -1.27
C LEU A 24 6.68 26.11 -2.78
N ASN A 25 6.51 24.99 -3.49
CA ASN A 25 6.38 24.98 -4.94
C ASN A 25 4.88 24.97 -5.29
N PRO A 26 4.31 26.08 -5.81
CA PRO A 26 2.88 26.18 -6.07
C PRO A 26 2.35 25.07 -6.99
N ASN A 27 3.13 24.64 -7.98
CA ASN A 27 2.75 23.58 -8.92
C ASN A 27 2.66 22.19 -8.28
N LYS A 28 3.24 22.00 -7.09
CA LYS A 28 3.20 20.75 -6.33
C LYS A 28 2.29 20.83 -5.11
N CYS A 29 1.68 21.99 -4.84
CA CYS A 29 0.77 22.17 -3.73
C CYS A 29 -0.68 21.98 -4.17
N THR A 30 -1.51 21.46 -3.27
CA THR A 30 -2.94 21.29 -3.50
C THR A 30 -3.64 21.58 -2.17
N PHE A 31 -4.67 22.43 -2.20
CA PHE A 31 -5.37 22.93 -1.02
C PHE A 31 -6.88 22.78 -1.21
N GLY A 32 -7.63 22.66 -0.11
CA GLY A 32 -9.10 22.65 -0.15
C GLY A 32 -9.73 21.44 -0.87
N VAL A 33 -9.02 20.31 -1.00
CA VAL A 33 -9.54 19.10 -1.65
C VAL A 33 -10.05 18.08 -0.64
N ARG A 34 -11.13 17.35 -0.98
CA ARG A 34 -11.68 16.25 -0.15
C ARG A 34 -10.84 14.97 -0.17
N GLY A 35 -9.93 14.85 -1.13
CA GLY A 35 -8.98 13.76 -1.23
C GLY A 35 -7.84 14.09 -2.19
N GLY A 36 -6.67 13.51 -1.96
CA GLY A 36 -5.45 13.90 -2.64
C GLY A 36 -4.33 12.86 -2.55
N LYS A 37 -3.35 12.97 -3.46
CA LYS A 37 -2.18 12.09 -3.47
C LYS A 37 -1.22 12.53 -2.38
N PHE A 38 -0.91 11.66 -1.43
CA PHE A 38 0.01 11.97 -0.34
C PHE A 38 0.93 10.77 -0.07
N LEU A 39 2.25 11.02 -0.03
CA LEU A 39 3.29 10.00 0.22
C LEU A 39 3.13 8.69 -0.59
N GLY A 40 2.65 8.81 -1.83
CA GLY A 40 2.47 7.65 -2.70
C GLY A 40 1.12 6.91 -2.55
N TYR A 41 0.20 7.40 -1.73
CA TYR A 41 -1.15 6.87 -1.52
C TYR A 41 -2.23 7.87 -1.96
N MET A 42 -3.47 7.40 -2.06
CA MET A 42 -4.65 8.23 -2.25
C MET A 42 -5.34 8.37 -0.89
N VAL A 43 -5.42 9.58 -0.36
CA VAL A 43 -5.99 9.85 0.97
C VAL A 43 -7.30 10.60 0.77
N SER A 44 -8.35 10.16 1.46
CA SER A 44 -9.67 10.79 1.45
C SER A 44 -10.31 10.71 2.83
N GLU A 45 -11.49 11.32 2.99
CA GLU A 45 -12.31 11.19 4.20
C GLU A 45 -12.60 9.72 4.56
N ARG A 46 -12.80 8.87 3.54
CA ARG A 46 -13.10 7.44 3.74
C ARG A 46 -11.91 6.65 4.29
N GLY A 47 -10.68 7.10 4.02
CA GLY A 47 -9.48 6.35 4.36
C GLY A 47 -8.33 6.53 3.38
N ILE A 48 -7.36 5.63 3.49
CA ILE A 48 -6.19 5.51 2.63
C ILE A 48 -6.43 4.37 1.64
N GLU A 49 -6.30 4.69 0.36
CA GLU A 49 -6.44 3.74 -0.74
C GLU A 49 -5.08 3.49 -1.41
N ALA A 50 -4.85 2.24 -1.81
CA ALA A 50 -3.76 1.88 -2.70
C ALA A 50 -3.97 2.54 -4.07
N LYS A 51 -2.88 2.99 -4.70
CA LYS A 51 -2.94 3.52 -6.07
C LYS A 51 -3.37 2.41 -7.04
N ALA A 52 -4.46 2.63 -7.77
CA ALA A 52 -4.96 1.72 -8.82
C ALA A 52 -3.84 1.26 -9.77
N LYS A 53 -2.95 2.17 -10.20
CA LYS A 53 -1.79 1.82 -11.05
C LYS A 53 -0.85 0.77 -10.45
N LYS A 54 -0.66 0.75 -9.12
CA LYS A 54 0.18 -0.26 -8.45
C LYS A 54 -0.49 -1.63 -8.45
N ILE A 55 -1.80 -1.67 -8.23
CA ILE A 55 -2.62 -2.89 -8.28
C ILE A 55 -2.64 -3.43 -9.71
N GLU A 56 -2.95 -2.58 -10.68
CA GLU A 56 -3.02 -2.92 -12.10
C GLU A 56 -1.69 -3.52 -12.61
N ALA A 57 -0.55 -2.97 -12.17
CA ALA A 57 0.77 -3.49 -12.50
C ALA A 57 1.05 -4.90 -11.95
N ILE A 58 0.39 -5.31 -10.87
CA ILE A 58 0.47 -6.67 -10.32
C ILE A 58 -0.54 -7.58 -11.02
N VAL A 59 -1.78 -7.11 -11.24
CA VAL A 59 -2.82 -7.86 -11.95
C VAL A 59 -2.37 -8.26 -13.36
N ARG A 60 -1.73 -7.35 -14.09
CA ARG A 60 -1.20 -7.59 -15.44
C ARG A 60 0.11 -8.37 -15.49
N LEU A 61 0.75 -8.61 -14.33
CA LEU A 61 2.06 -9.26 -14.30
C LEU A 61 1.94 -10.69 -14.83
N GLN A 62 2.79 -11.06 -15.77
CA GLN A 62 2.90 -12.44 -16.23
C GLN A 62 3.60 -13.29 -15.17
N SER A 63 3.36 -14.60 -15.20
CA SER A 63 3.99 -15.55 -14.29
C SER A 63 5.52 -15.45 -14.38
N PRO A 64 6.22 -15.28 -13.25
CA PRO A 64 7.67 -15.17 -13.23
C PRO A 64 8.35 -16.41 -13.81
N LYS A 65 9.31 -16.19 -14.71
CA LYS A 65 10.13 -17.25 -15.32
C LYS A 65 11.53 -17.32 -14.73
N THR A 66 11.89 -16.34 -13.90
CA THR A 66 13.22 -16.22 -13.31
C THR A 66 13.15 -15.78 -11.85
N GLN A 67 14.16 -16.12 -11.06
CA GLN A 67 14.29 -15.67 -9.67
C GLN A 67 14.31 -14.12 -9.58
N LYS A 68 14.93 -13.45 -10.55
CA LYS A 68 14.92 -11.97 -10.65
C LYS A 68 13.51 -11.41 -10.84
N GLU A 69 12.66 -12.09 -11.62
CA GLU A 69 11.26 -11.69 -11.78
C GLU A 69 10.46 -11.93 -10.49
N VAL A 70 10.73 -13.01 -9.76
CA VAL A 70 10.11 -13.24 -8.44
C VAL A 70 10.55 -12.17 -7.42
N GLN A 71 11.82 -11.74 -7.44
CA GLN A 71 12.29 -10.62 -6.60
C GLN A 71 11.56 -9.32 -6.94
N LYS A 72 11.37 -9.04 -8.24
CA LYS A 72 10.58 -7.87 -8.68
C LYS A 72 9.12 -7.97 -8.25
N LEU A 73 8.51 -9.15 -8.36
CA LEU A 73 7.13 -9.41 -7.93
C LEU A 73 6.99 -9.18 -6.42
N THR A 74 7.82 -9.83 -5.60
CA THR A 74 7.80 -9.70 -4.14
C THR A 74 8.02 -8.24 -3.70
N GLY A 75 8.95 -7.51 -4.32
CA GLY A 75 9.13 -6.08 -4.09
C GLY A 75 7.90 -5.23 -4.42
N LYS A 76 7.21 -5.52 -5.54
CA LYS A 76 5.95 -4.84 -5.90
C LYS A 76 4.84 -5.13 -4.89
N ILE A 77 4.65 -6.38 -4.50
CA ILE A 77 3.63 -6.78 -3.52
C ILE A 77 3.94 -6.19 -2.14
N ALA A 78 5.20 -6.16 -1.71
CA ALA A 78 5.60 -5.58 -0.43
C ALA A 78 5.19 -4.11 -0.29
N SER A 79 5.17 -3.35 -1.40
CA SER A 79 4.68 -1.97 -1.40
C SER A 79 3.18 -1.82 -1.11
N LEU A 80 2.43 -2.94 -1.15
CA LEU A 80 1.00 -3.06 -0.86
C LEU A 80 0.72 -3.89 0.40
N SER A 81 1.73 -4.31 1.16
CA SER A 81 1.57 -5.24 2.30
C SER A 81 0.50 -4.82 3.31
N ARG A 82 0.39 -3.51 3.59
CA ARG A 82 -0.64 -2.94 4.49
C ARG A 82 -2.08 -3.13 4.02
N PHE A 83 -2.29 -3.44 2.75
CA PHE A 83 -3.59 -3.70 2.12
C PHE A 83 -3.81 -5.20 1.88
N ILE A 84 -2.93 -6.07 2.37
CA ILE A 84 -3.04 -7.51 2.15
C ILE A 84 -3.17 -8.19 3.51
N SER A 85 -4.39 -8.65 3.81
CA SER A 85 -4.61 -9.47 4.99
C SER A 85 -3.76 -10.75 4.91
N ARG A 86 -3.10 -11.10 6.02
CA ARG A 86 -2.19 -12.25 6.11
C ARG A 86 -1.13 -12.25 5.01
N TYR A 87 -0.54 -11.08 4.74
CA TYR A 87 0.51 -10.90 3.73
C TYR A 87 1.61 -11.97 3.80
N ALA A 88 2.10 -12.28 5.00
CA ALA A 88 3.16 -13.27 5.20
C ALA A 88 2.78 -14.64 4.64
N ASP A 89 1.58 -15.13 4.98
CA ASP A 89 1.07 -16.42 4.51
C ASP A 89 0.88 -16.43 2.99
N ARG A 90 0.24 -15.39 2.45
CA ARG A 90 -0.06 -15.26 1.01
C ARG A 90 1.18 -15.09 0.14
N SER A 91 2.30 -14.64 0.73
CA SER A 91 3.56 -14.44 0.01
C SER A 91 4.61 -15.51 0.28
N LEU A 92 4.33 -16.44 1.21
CA LEU A 92 5.25 -17.50 1.62
C LEU A 92 5.81 -18.31 0.44
N LEU A 93 4.94 -18.71 -0.49
CA LEU A 93 5.32 -19.50 -1.67
C LEU A 93 6.29 -18.73 -2.59
N PHE A 94 6.14 -17.41 -2.70
CA PHE A 94 7.07 -16.57 -3.45
C PHE A 94 8.43 -16.43 -2.77
N PHE A 95 8.46 -16.43 -1.43
CA PHE A 95 9.73 -16.41 -0.70
C PHE A 95 10.44 -17.76 -0.74
N LYS A 96 9.70 -18.88 -0.70
CA LYS A 96 10.26 -20.23 -0.87
C LYS A 96 10.98 -20.37 -2.22
N THR A 97 10.42 -19.82 -3.30
CA THR A 97 11.05 -19.80 -4.63
C THR A 97 12.27 -18.88 -4.74
N LEU A 98 12.48 -17.96 -3.80
CA LEU A 98 13.69 -17.13 -3.70
C LEU A 98 14.83 -17.77 -2.89
N GLY A 99 14.58 -18.90 -2.22
CA GLY A 99 15.57 -19.62 -1.43
C GLY A 99 16.76 -20.16 -2.25
N LYS A 100 17.79 -20.67 -1.57
CA LYS A 100 19.05 -21.17 -2.16
C LYS A 100 18.91 -22.51 -2.93
N ALA A 101 17.80 -22.73 -3.64
CA ALA A 101 17.67 -23.89 -4.50
C ALA A 101 18.64 -23.79 -5.68
N LYS A 102 19.27 -24.93 -6.06
CA LYS A 102 20.19 -25.01 -7.22
C LYS A 102 19.50 -24.68 -8.54
N GLU A 103 18.17 -24.87 -8.61
CA GLU A 103 17.36 -24.63 -9.80
C GLU A 103 16.09 -23.86 -9.43
N PHE A 104 15.77 -22.84 -10.22
CA PHE A 104 14.53 -22.07 -10.08
C PHE A 104 13.36 -22.89 -10.63
N LYS A 105 12.32 -23.07 -9.80
CA LYS A 105 11.07 -23.71 -10.21
C LYS A 105 9.88 -22.86 -9.77
N TRP A 106 9.12 -22.37 -10.74
CA TRP A 106 7.80 -21.80 -10.51
C TRP A 106 6.78 -22.94 -10.49
N THR A 107 6.20 -23.23 -9.32
CA THR A 107 5.30 -24.37 -9.16
C THR A 107 3.84 -23.98 -9.43
N GLU A 108 2.96 -24.97 -9.60
CA GLU A 108 1.52 -24.73 -9.75
C GLU A 108 0.94 -24.04 -8.51
N GLU A 109 1.44 -24.34 -7.31
CA GLU A 109 1.04 -23.67 -6.08
C GLU A 109 1.44 -22.18 -6.09
N CYS A 110 2.61 -21.84 -6.66
CA CYS A 110 3.02 -20.45 -6.83
C CYS A 110 2.12 -19.72 -7.83
N GLU A 111 1.75 -20.39 -8.92
CA GLU A 111 0.83 -19.82 -9.92
C GLU A 111 -0.55 -19.56 -9.32
N GLN A 112 -1.09 -20.54 -8.60
CA GLN A 112 -2.39 -20.42 -7.94
C GLN A 112 -2.36 -19.31 -6.88
N ALA A 113 -1.31 -19.24 -6.06
CA ALA A 113 -1.16 -18.17 -5.08
C ALA A 113 -1.07 -16.78 -5.71
N LEU A 114 -0.39 -16.65 -6.87
CA LEU A 114 -0.35 -15.39 -7.61
C LEU A 114 -1.73 -15.04 -8.16
N LYS A 115 -2.48 -16.01 -8.70
CA LYS A 115 -3.85 -15.81 -9.20
C LYS A 115 -4.80 -15.35 -8.08
N ASP A 116 -4.76 -16.02 -6.93
CA ASP A 116 -5.58 -15.68 -5.77
C ASP A 116 -5.24 -14.29 -5.22
N LEU A 117 -3.95 -13.95 -5.19
CA LEU A 117 -3.51 -12.60 -4.81
C LEU A 117 -4.01 -11.55 -5.80
N LYS A 118 -3.96 -11.81 -7.11
CA LYS A 118 -4.50 -10.89 -8.12
C LYS A 118 -6.00 -10.68 -7.92
N CYS A 119 -6.77 -11.75 -7.74
CA CYS A 119 -8.20 -11.67 -7.45
C CYS A 119 -8.50 -10.85 -6.20
N TYR A 120 -7.74 -11.07 -5.12
CA TYR A 120 -7.87 -10.31 -3.88
C TYR A 120 -7.59 -8.82 -4.08
N LEU A 121 -6.57 -8.46 -4.87
CA LEU A 121 -6.19 -7.07 -5.10
C LEU A 121 -7.16 -6.30 -6.02
N VAL A 122 -7.97 -7.00 -6.84
CA VAL A 122 -9.01 -6.37 -7.67
C VAL A 122 -10.12 -5.73 -6.83
N THR A 123 -10.33 -6.23 -5.62
CA THR A 123 -11.21 -5.60 -4.62
C THR A 123 -10.32 -4.91 -3.57
N PRO A 124 -9.74 -3.74 -3.88
CA PRO A 124 -8.75 -3.13 -3.01
C PRO A 124 -9.36 -2.81 -1.64
N PRO A 125 -8.77 -3.31 -0.54
CA PRO A 125 -9.24 -2.91 0.76
C PRO A 125 -8.85 -1.46 1.02
N LEU A 126 -9.84 -0.67 1.41
CA LEU A 126 -9.70 0.67 1.94
C LEU A 126 -9.24 0.55 3.40
N LEU A 127 -8.14 1.22 3.76
CA LEU A 127 -7.78 1.39 5.16
C LEU A 127 -8.55 2.57 5.71
N ALA A 128 -9.59 2.31 6.50
CA ALA A 128 -10.44 3.34 7.10
C ALA A 128 -9.63 4.26 8.02
N ASN A 129 -9.99 5.54 8.05
CA ASN A 129 -9.42 6.48 9.01
C ASN A 129 -10.00 6.19 10.41
N PRO A 130 -9.16 5.94 11.44
CA PRO A 130 -9.66 5.77 12.79
C PRO A 130 -10.28 7.08 13.28
N LYS A 131 -11.42 6.99 13.98
CA LYS A 131 -12.05 8.15 14.60
C LYS A 131 -11.55 8.33 16.04
N GLN A 132 -11.42 9.58 16.47
CA GLN A 132 -11.08 9.86 17.86
C GLN A 132 -12.16 9.29 18.79
N GLY A 133 -11.73 8.53 19.80
CA GLY A 133 -12.63 7.86 20.75
C GLY A 133 -13.20 6.51 20.27
N GLU A 134 -12.84 6.05 19.07
CA GLU A 134 -13.23 4.73 18.56
C GLU A 134 -12.41 3.61 19.23
N THR A 135 -13.09 2.56 19.66
CA THR A 135 -12.41 1.34 20.15
C THR A 135 -11.82 0.57 18.99
N LEU A 136 -10.51 0.37 19.00
CA LEU A 136 -9.81 -0.41 17.99
C LEU A 136 -9.70 -1.87 18.42
N PHE A 137 -10.08 -2.79 17.54
CA PHE A 137 -9.94 -4.23 17.75
C PHE A 137 -8.69 -4.74 17.03
N LEU A 138 -7.86 -5.51 17.76
CA LEU A 138 -6.68 -6.18 17.21
C LEU A 138 -6.93 -7.69 17.17
N TYR A 139 -7.00 -8.23 15.96
CA TYR A 139 -7.10 -9.68 15.73
C TYR A 139 -5.72 -10.23 15.39
N LEU A 140 -5.23 -11.17 16.19
CA LEU A 140 -3.93 -11.82 16.00
C LEU A 140 -4.17 -13.28 15.64
N GLU A 141 -3.57 -13.72 14.54
CA GLU A 141 -3.53 -15.13 14.13
C GLU A 141 -2.06 -15.54 13.99
N VAL A 142 -1.73 -16.75 14.47
CA VAL A 142 -0.40 -17.35 14.29
C VAL A 142 -0.55 -18.54 13.36
N SER A 143 0.12 -18.51 12.21
CA SER A 143 0.23 -19.66 11.32
C SER A 143 1.52 -20.42 11.62
N VAL A 144 1.47 -21.76 11.54
CA VAL A 144 2.64 -22.62 11.74
C VAL A 144 3.57 -22.46 10.53
N ARG A 145 4.86 -22.17 10.76
CA ARG A 145 5.86 -22.10 9.68
C ARG A 145 6.11 -23.52 9.14
N GLN A 146 5.60 -23.82 7.94
CA GLN A 146 5.94 -25.03 7.17
C GLN A 146 7.17 -24.80 6.28
#